data_AF-A0A968V0R5-F1
#
_entry.id   AF-A0A968V0R5-F1
#
_cell.length_a   1.000
_cell.length_b   1.000
_cell.length_c   1.000
_cell.angle_alpha   90.00
_cell.angle_beta   90.00
_cell.angle_gamma   90.00
#
_symmetry.space_group_name_H-M   'P 1'
#
loop_
_entity.id
_entity.type
_entity.pdbx_description
1 polymer ?
#
loop_
_entity_poly.entity_id
_entity_poly.type
_entity_poly.pdbx_seq_one_letter_code
_entity_poly.pdbx_strand_id
1 'polypeptide(L)'
;MVAALDPTQPARYPETNRLGEPALTTKKAVSEDARLALDFLFEERNNFEIKNGEWHFSHYKHHRNINQPEFAGNGNNTGKMPVFTAADNALILAEAALRLGQLGEAIRLVNEGTRTTRGNLPKLAANANITQVEQAIFYERAIELLGSAPMSLWLDRRRLAAREPYPVLLPLGGLQSGTPAQLPVPARELLTRGLESYTFGGENDPEGIIPIPN
;
A
#
# COMPACT_ATOMS: atom_id res chain seq x y z
N MET A 1 -3.29 -4.74 2.47
CA MET A 1 -3.97 -4.26 1.23
C MET A 1 -5.34 -4.85 1.03
N VAL A 2 -5.53 -6.17 1.04
CA VAL A 2 -6.88 -6.78 0.89
C VAL A 2 -7.87 -6.28 1.94
N ALA A 3 -7.42 -6.03 3.17
CA ALA A 3 -8.24 -5.39 4.21
C ALA A 3 -8.78 -3.99 3.88
N ALA A 4 -8.22 -3.30 2.86
CA ALA A 4 -8.80 -2.05 2.36
C ALA A 4 -9.99 -2.33 1.43
N LEU A 5 -9.97 -3.44 0.70
CA LEU A 5 -11.06 -3.91 -0.17
C LEU A 5 -12.18 -4.56 0.65
N ASP A 6 -11.83 -5.30 1.70
CA ASP A 6 -12.76 -5.99 2.60
C ASP A 6 -12.36 -5.73 4.06
N PRO A 7 -13.08 -4.86 4.80
CA PRO A 7 -12.78 -4.56 6.20
C PRO A 7 -12.91 -5.74 7.17
N THR A 8 -13.53 -6.85 6.76
CA THR A 8 -13.59 -8.07 7.59
C THR A 8 -12.27 -8.83 7.58
N GLN A 9 -11.40 -8.54 6.61
CA GLN A 9 -10.05 -9.09 6.56
C GLN A 9 -9.10 -8.27 7.44
N PRO A 10 -8.12 -8.91 8.10
CA PRO A 10 -7.24 -8.22 9.01
C PRO A 10 -6.15 -7.45 8.24
N ALA A 11 -5.72 -6.30 8.78
CA ALA A 11 -4.65 -5.51 8.19
C ALA A 11 -3.27 -6.19 8.28
N ARG A 12 -3.06 -7.00 9.33
CA ARG A 12 -1.93 -7.91 9.50
C ARG A 12 -2.44 -9.34 9.66
N TYR A 13 -1.67 -10.31 9.20
CA TYR A 13 -2.07 -11.70 9.39
C TYR A 13 -2.02 -12.09 10.89
N PRO A 14 -3.03 -12.80 11.43
CA PRO A 14 -3.03 -13.23 12.82
C PRO A 14 -1.89 -14.21 13.10
N GLU A 15 -1.20 -14.01 14.22
CA GLU A 15 -0.07 -14.84 14.62
C GLU A 15 -0.52 -15.88 15.64
N THR A 16 -1.11 -16.95 15.12
CA THR A 16 -1.73 -18.01 15.92
C THR A 16 -0.73 -18.84 16.71
N ASN A 17 0.45 -19.12 16.13
CA ASN A 17 1.50 -19.88 16.78
C ASN A 17 2.38 -19.00 17.67
N ARG A 18 2.74 -17.79 17.22
CA ARG A 18 3.65 -16.91 17.97
C ARG A 18 2.96 -16.22 19.15
N LEU A 19 1.74 -15.72 18.94
CA LEU A 19 1.02 -14.88 19.91
C LEU A 19 -0.24 -15.54 20.47
N GLY A 20 -0.62 -16.74 19.99
CA GLY A 20 -1.85 -17.40 20.42
C GLY A 20 -3.12 -16.69 19.94
N GLU A 21 -3.02 -15.90 18.86
CA GLU A 21 -4.15 -15.16 18.31
C GLU A 21 -5.17 -16.10 17.67
N PRO A 22 -6.46 -15.71 17.60
CA PRO A 22 -7.46 -16.49 16.89
C PRO A 22 -7.13 -16.55 15.40
N ALA A 23 -7.26 -17.76 14.83
CA ALA A 23 -7.14 -17.95 13.39
C ALA A 23 -8.23 -17.20 12.63
N LEU A 24 -7.98 -16.93 11.34
CA LEU A 24 -8.95 -16.28 10.47
C LEU A 24 -10.25 -17.08 10.37
N THR A 25 -11.37 -16.44 10.71
CA THR A 25 -12.71 -17.02 10.55
C THR A 25 -13.08 -17.16 9.07
N THR A 26 -12.73 -16.16 8.26
CA THR A 26 -12.96 -16.17 6.82
C THR A 26 -11.68 -15.77 6.10
N LYS A 27 -11.11 -16.70 5.33
CA LYS A 27 -9.85 -16.49 4.60
C LYS A 27 -10.05 -15.74 3.29
N LYS A 28 -11.24 -15.89 2.68
CA LYS A 28 -11.58 -15.32 1.39
C LYS A 28 -12.36 -14.02 1.59
N ALA A 29 -11.76 -12.93 1.16
CA ALA A 29 -12.33 -11.59 1.12
C ALA A 29 -13.51 -11.49 0.13
N VAL A 30 -14.43 -10.58 0.45
CA VAL A 30 -15.54 -10.15 -0.40
C VAL A 30 -15.52 -8.63 -0.49
N SER A 31 -15.62 -8.10 -1.72
CA SER A 31 -15.59 -6.65 -1.96
C SER A 31 -16.51 -6.30 -3.11
N GLU A 32 -17.13 -5.12 -3.01
CA GLU A 32 -17.85 -4.46 -4.11
C GLU A 32 -16.89 -3.91 -5.18
N ASP A 33 -15.62 -3.73 -4.83
CA ASP A 33 -14.60 -3.31 -5.79
C ASP A 33 -14.21 -4.50 -6.67
N ALA A 34 -14.53 -4.39 -7.96
CA ALA A 34 -14.23 -5.42 -8.96
C ALA A 34 -12.72 -5.77 -9.04
N ARG A 35 -11.83 -4.86 -8.63
CA ARG A 35 -10.38 -5.08 -8.62
C ARG A 35 -9.94 -6.17 -7.66
N LEU A 36 -10.73 -6.52 -6.63
CA LEU A 36 -10.41 -7.69 -5.81
C LEU A 36 -10.35 -8.97 -6.67
N ALA A 37 -11.32 -9.15 -7.58
CA ALA A 37 -11.37 -10.29 -8.47
C ALA A 37 -10.42 -10.16 -9.67
N LEU A 38 -10.21 -8.93 -10.16
CA LEU A 38 -9.39 -8.67 -11.35
C LEU A 38 -7.89 -8.63 -11.07
N ASP A 39 -7.47 -8.19 -9.88
CA ASP A 39 -6.06 -7.86 -9.60
C ASP A 39 -5.44 -8.75 -8.51
N PHE A 40 -6.24 -9.56 -7.79
CA PHE A 40 -5.76 -10.48 -6.74
C PHE A 40 -6.18 -11.92 -6.98
N LEU A 41 -5.32 -12.86 -6.62
CA LEU A 41 -5.59 -14.29 -6.65
C LEU A 41 -5.60 -14.82 -5.21
N PHE A 42 -6.65 -15.57 -4.88
CA PHE A 42 -6.81 -16.24 -3.60
C PHE A 42 -6.18 -17.63 -3.62
N GLU A 43 -5.48 -17.97 -2.54
CA GLU A 43 -4.89 -19.28 -2.28
C GLU A 43 -5.35 -19.77 -0.89
N GLU A 44 -6.01 -20.93 -0.84
CA GLU A 44 -6.57 -21.50 0.40
C GLU A 44 -5.48 -21.87 1.41
N ARG A 45 -4.31 -22.27 0.90
CA ARG A 45 -3.15 -22.66 1.69
C ARG A 45 -2.08 -21.59 1.63
N ASN A 46 -1.49 -21.34 2.79
CA ASN A 46 -0.28 -20.55 2.88
C ASN A 46 0.92 -21.49 2.87
N ASN A 47 1.83 -21.31 1.93
CA ASN A 47 3.01 -22.17 1.75
C ASN A 47 4.25 -21.64 2.48
N PHE A 48 4.14 -20.55 3.24
CA PHE A 48 5.25 -20.03 4.03
C PHE A 48 5.51 -20.89 5.27
N GLU A 49 6.79 -21.06 5.62
CA GLU A 49 7.18 -21.80 6.81
C GLU A 49 6.92 -20.96 8.08
N ILE A 50 6.17 -21.52 9.03
CA ILE A 50 5.77 -20.84 10.28
C ILE A 50 6.98 -20.33 11.09
N LYS A 51 8.12 -21.04 11.04
CA LYS A 51 9.36 -20.64 11.74
C LYS A 51 9.92 -19.26 11.31
N ASN A 52 9.50 -18.74 10.15
CA ASN A 52 9.91 -17.41 9.67
C ASN A 52 8.99 -16.28 10.18
N GLY A 53 7.95 -16.63 10.94
CA GLY A 53 6.97 -15.72 11.51
C GLY A 53 5.69 -15.62 10.66
N GLU A 54 4.55 -15.55 11.34
CA GLU A 54 3.24 -15.50 10.67
C GLU A 54 2.89 -14.08 10.20
N TRP A 55 3.58 -13.05 10.67
CA TRP A 55 3.33 -11.64 10.32
C TRP A 55 3.38 -11.32 8.82
N HIS A 56 4.10 -12.11 8.01
CA HIS A 56 4.22 -11.93 6.56
C HIS A 56 3.27 -12.82 5.74
N PHE A 57 2.37 -13.55 6.41
CA PHE A 57 1.46 -14.48 5.76
C PHE A 57 0.34 -13.73 5.01
N SER A 58 -0.17 -14.34 3.95
CA SER A 58 -1.31 -13.82 3.19
C SER A 58 -1.95 -14.96 2.39
N HIS A 59 -3.28 -14.97 2.31
CA HIS A 59 -4.03 -15.82 1.39
C HIS A 59 -4.17 -15.22 -0.02
N TYR A 60 -3.60 -14.03 -0.23
CA TYR A 60 -3.74 -13.30 -1.47
C TYR A 60 -2.40 -12.93 -2.07
N LYS A 61 -2.28 -13.16 -3.38
CA LYS A 61 -1.19 -12.65 -4.22
C LYS A 61 -1.73 -11.61 -5.19
N HIS A 62 -1.00 -10.52 -5.36
CA HIS A 62 -1.28 -9.54 -6.38
C HIS A 62 -0.88 -10.10 -7.76
N HIS A 63 -1.78 -10.05 -8.74
CA HIS A 63 -1.60 -10.69 -10.05
C HIS A 63 -1.75 -9.74 -11.23
N ARG A 64 -2.05 -8.47 -10.97
CA ARG A 64 -2.19 -7.45 -12.01
C ARG A 64 -0.92 -7.32 -12.85
N ASN A 65 -1.13 -7.13 -14.15
CA ASN A 65 -0.10 -6.89 -15.17
C ASN A 65 0.93 -8.01 -15.39
N ILE A 66 0.82 -9.18 -14.74
CA ILE A 66 1.81 -10.26 -14.88
C ILE A 66 2.00 -10.77 -16.32
N ASN A 67 0.95 -10.65 -17.15
CA ASN A 67 0.92 -11.08 -18.55
C ASN A 67 0.67 -9.92 -19.53
N GLN A 68 0.92 -8.66 -19.13
CA GLN A 68 0.70 -7.52 -20.01
C GLN A 68 1.98 -7.14 -20.77
N PRO A 69 2.03 -7.24 -22.11
CA PRO A 69 3.23 -6.88 -22.87
C PRO A 69 3.71 -5.43 -22.63
N GLU A 70 2.75 -4.52 -22.42
CA GLU A 70 2.98 -3.11 -22.16
C GLU A 70 3.36 -2.80 -20.69
N PHE A 71 3.32 -3.80 -19.80
CA PHE A 71 3.66 -3.67 -18.39
C PHE A 71 4.21 -4.99 -17.85
N ALA A 72 5.52 -5.07 -17.59
CA ALA A 72 6.22 -6.27 -17.10
C ALA A 72 6.28 -7.49 -18.06
N GLY A 73 5.68 -7.40 -19.24
CA GLY A 73 5.95 -8.31 -20.36
C GLY A 73 5.02 -9.53 -20.43
N ASN A 74 5.36 -10.47 -21.30
CA ASN A 74 4.61 -11.71 -21.53
C ASN A 74 4.95 -12.83 -20.52
N GLY A 75 5.23 -12.47 -19.26
CA GLY A 75 5.62 -13.44 -18.22
C GLY A 75 7.10 -13.86 -18.23
N ASN A 76 7.92 -13.34 -19.14
CA ASN A 76 9.36 -13.63 -19.24
C ASN A 76 10.28 -12.48 -18.77
N ASN A 77 9.79 -11.55 -17.94
CA ASN A 77 10.52 -10.35 -17.48
C ASN A 77 11.06 -9.44 -18.61
N THR A 78 10.54 -9.61 -19.82
CA THR A 78 10.87 -8.80 -21.00
C THR A 78 9.64 -7.97 -21.36
N GLY A 79 9.59 -6.73 -20.87
CA GLY A 79 8.46 -5.85 -21.09
C GLY A 79 8.74 -4.42 -20.68
N LYS A 80 7.86 -3.50 -21.08
CA LYS A 80 7.96 -2.10 -20.65
C LYS A 80 7.70 -2.02 -19.15
N MET A 81 8.44 -1.13 -18.49
CA MET A 81 8.25 -0.77 -17.09
C MET A 81 7.92 0.73 -17.04
N PRO A 82 6.64 1.11 -17.23
CA PRO A 82 6.28 2.52 -17.24
C PRO A 82 6.51 3.12 -15.85
N VAL A 83 7.20 4.26 -15.80
CA VAL A 83 7.49 4.97 -14.55
C VAL A 83 6.27 5.73 -14.04
N PHE A 84 5.47 6.28 -14.95
CA PHE A 84 4.21 6.97 -14.66
C PHE A 84 3.10 6.43 -15.56
N THR A 85 1.98 6.07 -14.97
CA THR A 85 0.78 5.68 -15.70
C THR A 85 -0.19 6.85 -15.78
N ALA A 86 -1.15 6.79 -16.71
CA ALA A 86 -2.21 7.80 -16.78
C ALA A 86 -3.02 7.88 -15.48
N ALA A 87 -3.24 6.74 -14.80
CA ALA A 87 -3.91 6.68 -13.51
C ALA A 87 -3.12 7.40 -12.40
N ASP A 88 -1.79 7.24 -12.35
CA ASP A 88 -0.95 7.93 -11.37
C ASP A 88 -1.03 9.45 -11.56
N ASN A 89 -0.87 9.92 -12.79
CA ASN A 89 -0.98 11.35 -13.12
C ASN A 89 -2.36 11.91 -12.74
N ALA A 90 -3.44 11.21 -13.06
CA ALA A 90 -4.81 11.64 -12.73
C ALA A 90 -5.03 11.72 -11.22
N LEU A 91 -4.51 10.77 -10.44
CA LEU A 91 -4.64 10.75 -8.98
C LEU A 91 -3.78 11.82 -8.31
N ILE A 92 -2.58 12.11 -8.83
CA ILE A 92 -1.76 13.23 -8.35
C ILE A 92 -2.46 14.57 -8.63
N LEU A 93 -3.07 14.73 -9.82
CA LEU A 93 -3.87 15.92 -10.15
C LEU A 93 -5.09 16.06 -9.23
N ALA A 94 -5.79 14.97 -8.94
CA ALA A 94 -6.92 14.97 -8.01
C ALA A 94 -6.51 15.39 -6.60
N GLU A 95 -5.37 14.88 -6.12
CA GLU A 95 -4.81 15.30 -4.83
C GLU A 95 -4.43 16.78 -4.84
N ALA A 96 -3.75 17.25 -5.88
CA ALA A 96 -3.37 18.66 -6.01
C ALA A 96 -4.61 19.58 -5.99
N ALA A 97 -5.65 19.23 -6.75
CA ALA A 97 -6.92 19.96 -6.74
C ALA A 97 -7.52 20.03 -5.33
N LEU A 98 -7.54 18.90 -4.60
CA LEU A 98 -8.04 18.86 -3.23
C LEU A 98 -7.23 19.78 -2.29
N ARG A 99 -5.88 19.74 -2.39
CA ARG A 99 -4.97 20.58 -1.59
C ARG A 99 -5.13 22.07 -1.90
N LEU A 100 -5.54 22.42 -3.11
CA LEU A 100 -5.85 23.79 -3.54
C LEU A 100 -7.29 24.23 -3.18
N GLY A 101 -8.06 23.40 -2.48
CA GLY A 101 -9.45 23.69 -2.12
C GLY A 101 -10.44 23.53 -3.29
N GLN A 102 -10.01 22.96 -4.42
CA GLN A 102 -10.82 22.74 -5.62
C GLN A 102 -11.57 21.41 -5.51
N LEU A 103 -12.47 21.30 -4.53
CA LEU A 103 -13.16 20.06 -4.17
C LEU A 103 -13.95 19.44 -5.33
N GLY A 104 -14.67 20.27 -6.10
CA GLY A 104 -15.43 19.81 -7.26
C GLY A 104 -14.54 19.18 -8.35
N GLU A 105 -13.35 19.73 -8.56
CA GLU A 105 -12.39 19.21 -9.54
C GLU A 105 -11.77 17.89 -9.05
N ALA A 106 -11.41 17.79 -7.77
CA ALA A 106 -10.92 16.55 -7.18
C ALA A 106 -11.95 15.41 -7.30
N ILE A 107 -13.23 15.68 -7.00
CA ILE A 107 -14.33 14.72 -7.15
C ILE A 107 -14.47 14.29 -8.61
N ARG A 108 -14.41 15.24 -9.55
CA ARG A 108 -14.51 14.96 -10.99
C ARG A 108 -13.38 14.03 -11.45
N LEU A 109 -12.13 14.35 -11.13
CA LEU A 109 -10.96 13.56 -11.51
C LEU A 109 -11.01 12.13 -10.96
N VAL A 110 -11.40 11.94 -9.68
CA VAL A 110 -11.56 10.60 -9.09
C VAL A 110 -12.67 9.81 -9.78
N ASN A 111 -13.81 10.46 -10.06
CA ASN A 111 -14.98 9.82 -10.67
C ASN A 111 -14.78 9.43 -12.14
N GLU A 112 -13.95 10.17 -12.87
CA GLU A 112 -13.55 9.85 -14.25
C GLU A 112 -12.44 8.79 -14.31
N GLY A 113 -11.79 8.50 -13.17
CA GLY A 113 -10.66 7.59 -13.07
C GLY A 113 -11.05 6.11 -12.88
N THR A 114 -10.10 5.39 -12.28
CA THR A 114 -10.13 3.93 -12.12
C THR A 114 -11.17 3.44 -11.13
N ARG A 115 -11.62 4.31 -10.22
CA ARG A 115 -12.71 4.05 -9.29
C ARG A 115 -13.95 3.48 -10.00
N THR A 116 -14.37 4.16 -11.06
CA THR A 116 -15.58 3.80 -11.82
C THR A 116 -15.26 2.89 -13.00
N THR A 117 -14.16 3.15 -13.70
CA THR A 117 -13.82 2.44 -14.95
C THR A 117 -13.27 1.03 -14.72
N ARG A 118 -12.62 0.78 -13.58
CA ARG A 118 -12.06 -0.54 -13.21
C ARG A 118 -12.69 -1.12 -11.95
N GLY A 119 -12.81 -0.31 -10.90
CA GLY A 119 -13.35 -0.76 -9.62
C GLY A 119 -14.86 -0.98 -9.65
N ASN A 120 -15.56 -0.43 -10.65
CA ASN A 120 -17.02 -0.40 -10.73
C ASN A 120 -17.67 0.16 -9.44
N LEU A 121 -16.92 1.00 -8.71
CA LEU A 121 -17.39 1.60 -7.48
C LEU A 121 -18.32 2.77 -7.78
N PRO A 122 -19.27 3.07 -6.87
CA PRO A 122 -20.10 4.27 -6.98
C PRO A 122 -19.24 5.53 -7.06
N LYS A 123 -19.66 6.44 -7.94
CA LYS A 123 -19.11 7.80 -7.98
C LYS A 123 -19.21 8.45 -6.60
N LEU A 124 -18.19 9.22 -6.23
CA LEU A 124 -18.26 10.14 -5.11
C LEU A 124 -19.40 11.13 -5.33
N ALA A 125 -20.19 11.35 -4.29
CA ALA A 125 -21.28 12.30 -4.32
C ALA A 125 -20.73 13.73 -4.50
N ALA A 126 -21.49 14.59 -5.19
CA ALA A 126 -21.08 15.98 -5.42
C ALA A 126 -20.93 16.80 -4.12
N ASN A 127 -21.57 16.36 -3.04
CA ASN A 127 -21.48 16.96 -1.70
C ASN A 127 -20.52 16.20 -0.76
N ALA A 128 -19.67 15.31 -1.28
CA ALA A 128 -18.65 14.65 -0.47
C ALA A 128 -17.73 15.69 0.18
N ASN A 129 -17.41 15.51 1.45
CA ASN A 129 -16.53 16.42 2.18
C ASN A 129 -15.04 16.15 1.86
N ILE A 130 -14.17 17.07 2.26
CA ILE A 130 -12.72 17.00 2.01
C ILE A 130 -12.13 15.65 2.46
N THR A 131 -12.47 15.18 3.67
CA THR A 131 -11.97 13.92 4.22
C THR A 131 -12.41 12.71 3.41
N GLN A 132 -13.66 12.67 2.95
CA GLN A 132 -14.17 11.60 2.10
C GLN A 132 -13.43 11.54 0.76
N VAL A 133 -13.15 12.71 0.17
CA VAL A 133 -12.40 12.80 -1.10
C VAL A 133 -10.94 12.44 -0.90
N GLU A 134 -10.29 12.89 0.18
CA GLU A 134 -8.91 12.51 0.53
C GLU A 134 -8.77 11.00 0.71
N GLN A 135 -9.68 10.38 1.47
CA GLN A 135 -9.71 8.93 1.68
C GLN A 135 -9.92 8.18 0.38
N ALA A 136 -10.80 8.67 -0.50
CA ALA A 136 -11.02 8.06 -1.81
C ALA A 136 -9.78 8.15 -2.71
N ILE A 137 -9.09 9.30 -2.74
CA ILE A 137 -7.83 9.45 -3.48
C ILE A 137 -6.78 8.47 -2.95
N PHE A 138 -6.62 8.39 -1.63
CA PHE A 138 -5.64 7.47 -1.04
C PHE A 138 -5.97 6.00 -1.31
N TYR A 139 -7.24 5.63 -1.19
CA TYR A 139 -7.75 4.30 -1.53
C TYR A 139 -7.41 3.96 -2.98
N GLU A 140 -7.74 4.85 -3.92
CA GLU A 140 -7.46 4.65 -5.35
C GLU A 140 -5.95 4.54 -5.60
N ARG A 141 -5.12 5.40 -5.00
CA ARG A 141 -3.66 5.30 -5.11
C ARG A 141 -3.15 3.95 -4.60
N ALA A 142 -3.63 3.50 -3.45
CA ALA A 142 -3.17 2.26 -2.84
C ALA A 142 -3.58 1.00 -3.62
N ILE A 143 -4.80 0.97 -4.18
CA ILE A 143 -5.32 -0.18 -4.92
C ILE A 143 -4.89 -0.17 -6.38
N GLU A 144 -5.05 0.96 -7.07
CA GLU A 144 -4.79 1.06 -8.50
C GLU A 144 -3.29 1.02 -8.83
N LEU A 145 -2.47 1.66 -7.99
CA LEU A 145 -1.03 1.79 -8.27
C LEU A 145 -0.21 0.64 -7.67
N LEU A 146 -0.86 -0.33 -7.03
CA LEU A 146 -0.19 -1.50 -6.48
C LEU A 146 0.56 -2.24 -7.60
N GLY A 147 1.88 -2.40 -7.43
CA GLY A 147 2.73 -3.04 -8.42
C GLY A 147 3.03 -2.23 -9.69
N SER A 148 2.48 -1.01 -9.84
CA SER A 148 2.78 -0.13 -10.98
C SER A 148 3.56 1.13 -10.66
N ALA A 149 3.44 1.65 -9.43
CA ALA A 149 4.28 2.71 -8.93
C ALA A 149 5.17 2.16 -7.80
N PRO A 150 6.45 1.82 -8.06
CA PRO A 150 7.32 1.20 -7.07
C PRO A 150 7.45 2.08 -5.83
N MET A 151 7.32 1.47 -4.66
CA MET A 151 7.35 2.13 -3.35
C MET A 151 6.27 3.19 -3.10
N SER A 152 5.32 3.41 -4.01
CA SER A 152 4.27 4.43 -3.88
C SER A 152 3.52 4.36 -2.55
N LEU A 153 3.09 3.15 -2.16
CA LEU A 153 2.37 2.98 -0.89
C LEU A 153 3.24 3.31 0.33
N TRP A 154 4.53 2.99 0.32
CA TRP A 154 5.44 3.39 1.41
C TRP A 154 5.60 4.92 1.46
N LEU A 155 5.72 5.58 0.30
CA LEU A 155 5.80 7.04 0.21
C LEU A 155 4.50 7.73 0.64
N ASP A 156 3.36 7.19 0.23
CA ASP A 156 2.03 7.71 0.56
C ASP A 156 1.73 7.55 2.05
N ARG A 157 2.02 6.39 2.65
CA ARG A 157 1.86 6.16 4.09
C ARG A 157 2.76 7.03 4.96
N ARG A 158 3.94 7.41 4.45
CA ARG A 158 4.85 8.34 5.14
C ARG A 158 4.35 9.76 5.20
N ARG A 159 3.61 10.20 4.18
CA ARG A 159 3.25 11.62 4.00
C ARG A 159 1.79 11.92 4.37
N LEU A 160 0.91 10.92 4.40
CA LEU A 160 -0.54 11.13 4.53
C LEU A 160 -1.14 10.74 5.87
N ALA A 161 -0.44 9.98 6.71
CA ALA A 161 -0.99 9.53 7.99
C ALA A 161 0.09 9.42 9.06
N ALA A 162 -0.33 9.55 10.32
CA ALA A 162 0.51 9.30 11.48
C ALA A 162 0.90 7.82 11.55
N ARG A 163 2.05 7.53 12.16
CA ARG A 163 2.49 6.16 12.35
C ARG A 163 1.59 5.38 13.29
N GLU A 164 1.54 4.07 13.04
CA GLU A 164 0.64 3.17 13.74
C GLU A 164 1.42 2.06 14.45
N PRO A 165 1.09 1.74 15.70
CA PRO A 165 1.73 0.64 16.39
C PRO A 165 1.29 -0.70 15.78
N TYR A 166 2.19 -1.69 15.80
CA TYR A 166 1.99 -3.03 15.24
C TYR A 166 0.61 -3.67 15.50
N PRO A 167 0.04 -3.63 16.73
CA PRO A 167 -1.23 -4.32 16.98
C PRO A 167 -2.47 -3.67 16.35
N VAL A 168 -2.42 -2.41 15.91
CA VAL A 168 -3.61 -1.63 15.49
C VAL A 168 -3.46 -1.01 14.10
N LEU A 169 -2.66 -1.64 13.24
CA LEU A 169 -2.45 -1.17 11.86
C LEU A 169 -3.77 -1.06 11.09
N LEU A 170 -3.97 0.07 10.42
CA LEU A 170 -5.07 0.26 9.48
C LEU A 170 -4.61 -0.13 8.06
N PRO A 171 -5.52 -0.68 7.23
CA PRO A 171 -5.19 -1.07 5.86
C PRO A 171 -4.68 0.09 5.00
N LEU A 172 -5.14 1.30 5.31
CA LEU A 172 -4.83 2.56 4.64
C LEU A 172 -4.26 3.61 5.61
N GLY A 173 -3.71 3.16 6.74
CA GLY A 173 -3.07 4.01 7.74
C GLY A 173 -1.64 4.41 7.40
N GLY A 174 -0.93 4.97 8.36
CA GLY A 174 0.47 5.36 8.20
C GLY A 174 1.44 4.18 8.17
N LEU A 175 2.73 4.48 8.27
CA LEU A 175 3.74 3.45 8.46
C LEU A 175 3.61 2.81 9.85
N GLN A 176 3.94 1.52 9.93
CA GLN A 176 4.12 0.87 11.22
C GLN A 176 5.26 1.54 11.99
N SER A 177 5.07 1.79 13.29
CA SER A 177 6.13 2.27 14.18
C SER A 177 7.39 1.40 14.09
N GLY A 178 8.55 2.05 14.07
CA GLY A 178 9.85 1.40 13.86
C GLY A 178 10.16 1.05 12.40
N THR A 179 9.26 1.33 11.45
CA THR A 179 9.58 1.24 10.01
C THR A 179 10.41 2.48 9.59
N PRO A 180 11.57 2.30 8.93
CA PRO A 180 12.37 3.42 8.43
C PRO A 180 11.55 4.38 7.58
N ALA A 181 11.61 5.68 7.91
CA ALA A 181 11.11 6.72 7.02
C ALA A 181 12.12 7.03 5.93
N GLN A 182 13.41 6.71 6.10
CA GLN A 182 14.41 6.91 5.06
C GLN A 182 15.25 5.65 4.92
N LEU A 183 15.80 5.43 3.73
CA LEU A 183 16.79 4.38 3.55
C LEU A 183 18.13 4.88 4.12
N PRO A 184 18.83 4.06 4.92
CA PRO A 184 20.15 4.45 5.43
C PRO A 184 21.13 4.61 4.27
N VAL A 185 22.09 5.53 4.43
CA VAL A 185 23.23 5.61 3.50
C VAL A 185 23.97 4.27 3.54
N PRO A 186 24.35 3.68 2.39
CA PRO A 186 25.06 2.41 2.37
C PRO A 186 26.31 2.44 3.25
N ALA A 187 26.49 1.44 4.12
CA ALA A 187 27.59 1.40 5.08
C ALA A 187 28.98 1.59 4.44
N ARG A 188 29.17 1.06 3.22
CA ARG A 188 30.41 1.22 2.46
C ARG A 188 30.75 2.69 2.15
N GLU A 189 29.73 3.51 1.85
CA GLU A 189 29.91 4.94 1.59
C GLU A 189 30.29 5.70 2.86
N LEU A 190 29.69 5.32 4.00
CA LEU A 190 30.03 5.88 5.31
C LEU A 190 31.47 5.55 5.70
N LEU A 191 31.86 4.28 5.58
CA LEU A 191 33.22 3.80 5.86
C LEU A 191 34.27 4.52 5.00
N THR A 192 34.01 4.69 3.70
CA THR A 192 34.94 5.38 2.78
C THR A 192 35.16 6.84 3.18
N ARG A 193 34.16 7.46 3.81
CA ARG A 193 34.20 8.86 4.28
C ARG A 193 34.66 8.99 5.73
N GLY A 194 34.99 7.89 6.40
CA GLY A 194 35.33 7.88 7.84
C GLY A 194 34.16 8.26 8.75
N LEU A 195 32.91 8.08 8.27
CA LEU A 195 31.70 8.31 9.05
C LEU A 195 31.26 7.01 9.73
N GLU A 196 30.63 7.16 10.90
CA GLU A 196 30.04 6.05 11.64
C GLU A 196 28.85 5.44 10.88
N SER A 197 28.74 4.11 10.93
CA SER A 197 27.61 3.41 10.31
C SER A 197 26.37 3.49 11.20
N TYR A 198 25.20 3.67 10.59
CA TYR A 198 23.94 3.79 11.32
C TYR A 198 22.78 3.07 10.62
N THR A 199 21.67 2.94 11.35
CA THR A 199 20.38 2.38 10.91
C THR A 199 19.23 3.29 11.36
N PHE A 200 18.02 3.04 10.87
CA PHE A 200 16.79 3.69 11.33
C PHE A 200 15.80 2.63 11.80
N GLY A 201 14.87 3.03 12.67
CA GLY A 201 13.78 2.19 13.14
C GLY A 201 14.05 1.41 14.42
N GLY A 202 13.15 0.48 14.74
CA GLY A 202 13.15 -0.25 16.01
C GLY A 202 12.54 0.55 17.18
N GLU A 203 12.64 -0.02 18.39
CA GLU A 203 12.01 0.55 19.60
C GLU A 203 12.59 1.91 20.00
N ASN A 204 13.88 2.13 19.70
CA ASN A 204 14.60 3.37 20.01
C ASN A 204 14.41 4.47 18.95
N ASP A 205 13.81 4.16 17.81
CA ASP A 205 13.46 5.11 16.74
C ASP A 205 12.08 4.77 16.17
N PRO A 206 11.00 4.96 16.97
CA PRO A 206 9.64 4.63 16.55
C PRO A 206 9.19 5.41 15.30
N GLU A 207 9.82 6.57 15.05
CA GLU A 207 9.58 7.41 13.88
C GLU A 207 10.47 7.08 12.67
N GLY A 208 11.44 6.18 12.79
CA GLY A 208 12.30 5.78 11.67
C GLY A 208 13.12 6.93 11.08
N ILE A 209 13.45 7.96 11.87
CA ILE A 209 14.17 9.17 11.44
C ILE A 209 15.44 9.46 12.27
N ILE A 210 15.61 8.82 13.43
CA ILE A 210 16.77 9.00 14.29
C ILE A 210 17.85 8.01 13.84
N PRO A 211 19.01 8.46 13.35
CA PRO A 211 20.09 7.54 13.00
C PRO A 211 20.64 6.91 14.29
N ILE A 212 20.56 5.59 14.37
CA ILE A 212 21.08 4.79 15.48
C ILE A 212 22.43 4.18 15.03
N PRO A 213 23.55 4.52 15.67
CA PRO A 213 24.85 3.90 15.38
C PRO A 213 24.81 2.37 15.55
N ASN A 214 25.54 1.65 14.69
CA ASN A 214 25.72 0.19 14.81
C ASN A 214 26.81 -0.18 15.81
#